data_AF-W4VBX1-F1
#
_entry.id   AF-W4VBX1-F1
#
_cell.length_a   1.000
_cell.length_b   1.000
_cell.length_c   1.000
_cell.angle_alpha   90.00
_cell.angle_beta   90.00
_cell.angle_gamma   90.00
#
_symmetry.space_group_name_H-M   'P 1'
#
loop_
_entity.id
_entity.type
_entity.pdbx_description
1 polymer ?
#
loop_
_entity_poly.entity_id
_entity_poly.type
_entity_poly.pdbx_seq_one_letter_code
_entity_poly.pdbx_strand_id
1 'polypeptide(L)'
;MAMGSTGTVHMTPEMLQNAMRVIDEYKTTTDGLKSQLDNAINTLLSTSFSGSAADGFKYFYDNVIIPAIGEGLGGLLTTLNDIMDGILKAIPGENALDDQLGTQNRQQQ
;
A
#
# COMPACT_ATOMS: atom_id res chain seq x y z
N MET A 1 -21.06 -25.87 -15.66
CA MET A 1 -19.95 -25.02 -15.15
C MET A 1 -20.44 -24.38 -13.88
N ALA A 2 -20.03 -24.89 -12.72
CA ALA A 2 -20.33 -24.25 -11.44
C ALA A 2 -19.47 -22.99 -11.35
N MET A 3 -20.07 -21.81 -11.58
CA MET A 3 -19.44 -20.57 -11.13
C MET A 3 -19.34 -20.70 -9.61
N GLY A 4 -18.10 -20.69 -9.09
CA GLY A 4 -17.87 -20.66 -7.65
C GLY A 4 -18.68 -19.52 -7.06
N SER A 5 -19.39 -19.80 -5.97
CA SER A 5 -20.20 -18.82 -5.24
C SER A 5 -19.34 -17.59 -4.94
N THR A 6 -19.47 -16.53 -5.73
CA THR A 6 -18.80 -15.26 -5.47
C THR A 6 -19.38 -14.71 -4.17
N GLY A 7 -18.63 -14.80 -3.08
CA GLY A 7 -18.99 -14.14 -1.83
C GLY A 7 -18.85 -12.63 -2.02
N THR A 8 -19.96 -11.90 -1.96
CA THR A 8 -19.92 -10.43 -1.95
C THR A 8 -19.34 -9.97 -0.62
N VAL A 9 -18.15 -9.36 -0.65
CA VAL A 9 -17.59 -8.69 0.53
C VAL A 9 -18.23 -7.31 0.64
N HIS A 10 -19.08 -7.10 1.64
CA HIS A 10 -19.65 -5.79 1.93
C HIS A 10 -18.60 -4.93 2.65
N MET A 11 -17.92 -4.06 1.92
CA MET A 11 -17.03 -3.03 2.48
C MET A 11 -17.71 -1.67 2.38
N THR A 12 -17.75 -0.94 3.48
CA THR A 12 -18.22 0.45 3.48
C THR A 12 -17.11 1.38 3.00
N PRO A 13 -17.44 2.57 2.45
CA PRO A 13 -16.46 3.61 2.16
C PRO A 13 -15.55 3.92 3.36
N GLU A 14 -16.12 3.96 4.57
CA GLU A 14 -15.38 4.20 5.82
C GLU A 14 -14.34 3.10 6.12
N MET A 15 -14.68 1.83 5.89
CA MET A 15 -13.73 0.73 6.06
C MET A 15 -12.55 0.84 5.09
N LEU A 16 -12.81 1.24 3.84
CA LEU A 16 -11.77 1.42 2.84
C LEU A 16 -10.85 2.59 3.18
N GLN A 17 -11.42 3.73 3.59
CA GLN A 17 -10.67 4.91 4.03
C GLN A 17 -9.80 4.60 5.27
N ASN A 18 -10.34 3.84 6.23
CA ASN A 18 -9.57 3.41 7.40
C ASN A 18 -8.39 2.51 7.00
N ALA A 19 -8.61 1.58 6.09
CA ALA A 19 -7.53 0.71 5.61
C ALA A 19 -6.47 1.49 4.80
N MET A 20 -6.85 2.45 3.97
CA MET A 20 -5.90 3.37 3.31
C MET A 20 -5.05 4.14 4.32
N ARG A 21 -5.68 4.69 5.39
CA ARG A 21 -4.96 5.37 6.48
C ARG A 21 -3.93 4.48 7.15
N VAL A 22 -4.29 3.22 7.45
CA VAL A 22 -3.37 2.25 8.04
C VAL A 22 -2.21 1.95 7.10
N ILE A 23 -2.46 1.80 5.79
CA ILE A 23 -1.41 1.59 4.79
C ILE A 23 -0.43 2.78 4.77
N ASP A 24 -0.93 4.01 4.82
CA ASP A 24 -0.09 5.21 4.89
C ASP A 24 0.73 5.30 6.17
N GLU A 25 0.16 4.90 7.33
CA GLU A 25 0.89 4.80 8.60
C GLU A 25 2.04 3.76 8.51
N TYR A 26 1.81 2.60 7.90
CA TYR A 26 2.84 1.60 7.65
C TYR A 26 3.94 2.10 6.72
N LYS A 27 3.57 2.81 5.65
CA LYS A 27 4.53 3.41 4.71
C LYS A 27 5.43 4.43 5.42
N THR A 28 4.82 5.34 6.18
CA THR A 28 5.55 6.34 6.98
C THR A 28 6.51 5.69 7.98
N THR A 29 6.07 4.64 8.66
CA THR A 29 6.90 3.90 9.61
C THR A 29 8.07 3.21 8.92
N THR A 30 7.83 2.59 7.77
CA THR A 30 8.86 1.93 6.95
C THR A 30 9.92 2.92 6.50
N ASP A 31 9.53 4.09 5.99
CA ASP A 31 10.45 5.14 5.56
C ASP A 31 11.28 5.68 6.73
N GLY A 32 10.66 5.84 7.91
CA GLY A 32 11.35 6.23 9.14
C GLY A 32 12.41 5.23 9.58
N LEU A 33 12.09 3.93 9.58
CA LEU A 33 13.03 2.85 9.92
C LEU A 33 14.15 2.75 8.89
N LYS A 34 13.84 2.89 7.60
CA LYS A 34 14.85 2.93 6.53
C LYS A 34 15.84 4.06 6.74
N SER A 35 15.37 5.26 7.05
CA SER A 35 16.24 6.42 7.33
C SER A 35 17.13 6.20 8.55
N GLN A 36 16.60 5.60 9.62
CA GLN A 36 17.40 5.24 10.81
C GLN A 36 18.49 4.22 10.47
N LEU A 37 18.15 3.22 9.66
CA LEU A 37 19.10 2.22 9.20
C LEU A 37 20.20 2.85 8.31
N ASP A 38 19.82 3.71 7.36
CA ASP A 38 20.74 4.46 6.51
C ASP A 38 21.77 5.24 7.36
N ASN A 39 21.30 5.93 8.39
CA ASN A 39 22.16 6.69 9.29
C ASN A 39 23.09 5.79 10.12
N ALA A 40 22.59 4.67 10.63
CA ALA A 40 23.38 3.72 11.41
C ALA A 40 24.50 3.09 10.57
N ILE A 41 24.20 2.68 9.33
CA ILE A 41 25.16 2.11 8.38
C ILE A 41 26.25 3.13 8.05
N ASN A 42 25.86 4.37 7.68
CA ASN A 42 26.81 5.42 7.34
C ASN A 42 27.72 5.79 8.53
N THR A 43 27.17 5.81 9.74
CA THR A 43 27.95 6.05 10.95
C THR A 43 28.96 4.93 11.19
N LEU A 44 28.53 3.68 11.09
CA LEU A 44 29.38 2.50 11.29
C LEU A 44 30.56 2.46 10.31
N LEU A 45 30.27 2.70 9.02
CA LEU A 45 31.26 2.69 7.94
C LEU A 45 32.25 3.88 8.01
N SER A 46 31.87 4.99 8.63
CA SER A 46 32.74 6.18 8.76
C SER A 46 33.61 6.17 10.01
N THR A 47 33.32 5.33 11.00
CA THR A 47 34.00 5.37 12.31
C THR A 47 34.89 4.17 12.58
N SER A 48 34.37 2.95 12.51
CA SER A 48 35.03 1.78 13.09
C SER A 48 35.04 0.53 12.21
N PHE A 49 34.29 0.55 11.11
CA PHE A 49 34.23 -0.57 10.17
C PHE A 49 34.76 -0.15 8.80
N SER A 50 35.93 -0.66 8.42
CA SER A 50 36.63 -0.30 7.18
C SER A 50 37.37 -1.49 6.56
N GLY A 51 37.83 -1.33 5.31
CA GLY A 51 38.48 -2.38 4.52
C GLY A 51 37.50 -3.21 3.70
N SER A 52 37.99 -4.25 3.03
CA SER A 52 37.22 -4.99 2.01
C SER A 52 35.91 -5.61 2.54
N ALA A 53 35.85 -5.98 3.83
CA ALA A 53 34.62 -6.46 4.45
C ALA A 53 33.56 -5.35 4.57
N ALA A 54 33.99 -4.11 4.86
CA ALA A 54 33.10 -2.95 4.93
C ALA A 54 32.57 -2.57 3.55
N ASP A 55 33.41 -2.65 2.52
CA ASP A 55 33.00 -2.42 1.13
C ASP A 55 31.98 -3.46 0.67
N GLY A 56 32.22 -4.75 0.98
CA GLY A 56 31.28 -5.83 0.67
C GLY A 56 29.94 -5.69 1.39
N PHE A 57 29.97 -5.27 2.66
CA PHE A 57 28.75 -4.99 3.42
C PHE A 57 27.98 -3.79 2.86
N LYS A 58 28.67 -2.70 2.49
CA LYS A 58 28.05 -1.54 1.84
C LYS A 58 27.41 -1.95 0.51
N TYR A 59 28.10 -2.75 -0.30
CA TYR A 59 27.57 -3.27 -1.55
C TYR A 59 26.29 -4.09 -1.31
N PHE A 60 26.30 -5.01 -0.35
CA PHE A 60 25.12 -5.79 0.01
C PHE A 60 23.96 -4.89 0.47
N TYR A 61 24.25 -3.90 1.32
CA TYR A 61 23.25 -2.96 1.80
C TYR A 61 22.59 -2.19 0.64
N ASP A 62 23.40 -1.58 -0.21
CA ASP A 62 22.94 -0.73 -1.31
C ASP A 62 22.19 -1.52 -2.40
N ASN A 63 22.59 -2.77 -2.67
CA ASN A 63 22.06 -3.56 -3.79
C ASN A 63 21.03 -4.62 -3.40
N VAL A 64 20.89 -4.95 -2.10
CA VAL A 64 19.96 -5.97 -1.63
C VAL A 64 18.96 -5.38 -0.65
N ILE A 65 19.43 -4.69 0.39
CA ILE A 65 18.54 -4.19 1.45
C ILE A 65 17.72 -2.99 0.98
N ILE A 66 18.36 -1.99 0.38
CA ILE A 66 17.67 -0.79 -0.10
C ILE A 66 16.59 -1.11 -1.14
N PRO A 67 16.86 -1.93 -2.19
CA PRO A 67 15.83 -2.29 -3.16
C PRO A 67 14.70 -3.13 -2.54
N ALA A 68 15.01 -4.08 -1.65
CA ALA A 68 13.99 -4.90 -1.00
C ALA A 68 13.00 -4.07 -0.17
N ILE A 69 13.48 -3.02 0.51
CA ILE A 69 12.62 -2.12 1.30
C ILE A 69 11.89 -1.13 0.37
N GLY A 70 12.61 -0.47 -0.53
CA GLY A 70 12.06 0.59 -1.39
C GLY A 70 11.12 0.04 -2.47
N GLU A 71 11.66 -0.74 -3.40
CA GLU A 71 10.90 -1.29 -4.54
C GLU A 71 9.99 -2.44 -4.10
N GLY A 72 10.47 -3.30 -3.21
CA GLY A 72 9.71 -4.44 -2.71
C GLY A 72 8.57 -4.01 -1.78
N LEU A 73 8.90 -3.68 -0.54
CA LEU A 73 7.89 -3.38 0.49
C LEU A 73 7.12 -2.09 0.18
N GLY A 74 7.81 -1.01 -0.19
CA GLY A 74 7.17 0.26 -0.56
C GLY A 74 6.26 0.14 -1.80
N GLY A 75 6.67 -0.65 -2.79
CA GLY A 75 5.87 -0.95 -3.98
C GLY A 75 4.60 -1.76 -3.64
N LEU A 76 4.72 -2.76 -2.77
CA LEU A 76 3.58 -3.55 -2.29
C LEU A 76 2.56 -2.68 -1.55
N LEU A 77 3.01 -1.84 -0.61
CA LEU A 77 2.13 -0.94 0.14
C LEU A 77 1.40 0.04 -0.79
N THR A 78 2.10 0.56 -1.80
CA THR A 78 1.50 1.44 -2.81
C THR A 78 0.42 0.70 -3.61
N THR A 79 0.72 -0.53 -4.05
CA THR A 79 -0.24 -1.36 -4.79
C THR A 79 -1.49 -1.66 -3.95
N LEU A 80 -1.33 -1.95 -2.66
CA LEU A 80 -2.46 -2.15 -1.76
C LEU A 80 -3.31 -0.88 -1.64
N ASN A 81 -2.69 0.29 -1.54
CA ASN A 81 -3.43 1.55 -1.48
C ASN A 81 -4.21 1.80 -2.77
N ASP A 82 -3.61 1.55 -3.93
CA ASP A 82 -4.26 1.71 -5.24
C ASP A 82 -5.45 0.76 -5.43
N ILE A 83 -5.36 -0.48 -4.93
CA ILE A 83 -6.49 -1.42 -4.91
C ILE A 83 -7.63 -0.85 -4.05
N MET A 84 -7.31 -0.34 -2.86
CA MET A 84 -8.32 0.19 -1.93
C MET A 84 -9.02 1.44 -2.49
N ASP A 85 -8.25 2.34 -3.10
CA ASP A 85 -8.77 3.52 -3.81
C ASP A 85 -9.64 3.12 -5.03
N GLY A 86 -9.20 2.11 -5.79
CA GLY A 86 -9.97 1.57 -6.91
C GLY A 86 -11.32 0.98 -6.48
N ILE A 87 -11.34 0.23 -5.37
CA ILE A 87 -12.58 -0.30 -4.79
C ILE A 87 -13.48 0.85 -4.31
N LEU A 88 -12.91 1.86 -3.64
CA LEU A 88 -13.68 3.00 -3.14
C LEU A 88 -14.35 3.77 -4.28
N LYS A 89 -13.63 4.01 -5.39
CA LYS A 89 -14.17 4.65 -6.59
C LYS A 89 -15.27 3.86 -7.28
N ALA A 90 -15.28 2.54 -7.12
CA ALA A 90 -16.32 1.67 -7.66
C ALA A 90 -17.58 1.63 -6.78
N ILE A 91 -17.53 2.10 -5.53
CA ILE A 91 -18.72 2.25 -4.69
C ILE A 91 -19.52 3.45 -5.22
N PRO A 92 -20.78 3.26 -5.62
CA PRO A 92 -21.65 4.37 -6.01
C PRO A 92 -21.81 5.32 -4.82
N GLY A 93 -21.47 6.60 -4.98
CA GLY A 93 -21.66 7.61 -3.93
C GLY A 93 -23.15 7.74 -3.54
N GLU A 94 -23.47 8.39 -2.42
CA GLU A 94 -24.85 8.53 -1.88
C GLU A 94 -25.91 9.01 -2.90
N ASN A 95 -25.51 9.63 -4.02
CA ASN A 95 -26.39 10.09 -5.08
C ASN A 95 -26.63 9.09 -6.23
N ALA A 96 -26.05 7.90 -6.17
CA ALA A 96 -26.19 6.87 -7.21
C ALA A 96 -27.29 5.86 -6.86
N LEU A 97 -28.43 6.37 -6.36
CA LEU A 97 -29.70 5.67 -6.57
C LEU A 97 -29.87 5.59 -8.08
N ASP A 98 -29.53 4.43 -8.64
CA ASP A 98 -29.56 4.09 -10.05
C ASP A 98 -30.67 4.87 -10.79
N ASP A 99 -30.28 5.78 -11.69
CA ASP A 99 -31.23 6.56 -12.47
C ASP A 99 -32.20 5.66 -13.25
N GLN A 100 -31.80 4.41 -13.54
CA GLN A 100 -32.69 3.39 -14.11
C GLN A 100 -33.74 2.92 -13.10
N LEU A 101 -33.38 2.69 -11.82
CA LEU A 101 -34.37 2.44 -10.75
C LEU A 101 -35.29 3.65 -10.53
N GLY A 102 -34.75 4.86 -10.52
CA GLY A 102 -35.54 6.09 -10.43
C GLY A 102 -36.52 6.25 -11.60
N THR A 103 -36.10 5.87 -12.81
CA THR A 103 -36.95 5.92 -14.00
C THR A 103 -38.01 4.82 -14.01
N GLN A 104 -37.66 3.59 -13.60
CA GLN A 104 -38.60 2.47 -13.50
C GLN A 104 -39.65 2.68 -12.40
N ASN A 105 -39.26 3.24 -11.24
CA ASN A 105 -40.20 3.55 -10.16
C ASN A 105 -41.20 4.66 -10.54
N ARG A 106 -40.84 5.53 -11.49
CA ARG A 106 -41.73 6.57 -12.04
C ARG A 106 -42.67 6.06 -13.15
N GLN A 107 -42.42 4.87 -13.70
CA GLN A 107 -43.24 4.26 -14.76
C GLN A 107 -44.35 3.34 -14.23
N GLN A 108 -44.38 3.04 -12.93
CA GLN A 108 -45.45 2.27 -12.27
C GLN A 108 -46.55 3.16 -11.65
N GLN A 109 -46.87 4.30 -12.26
CA GLN A 109 -48.08 5.08 -11.97
C GLN A 109 -48.98 5.16 -13.20
#